data_AF-A0A5R1P0Y3-F1
#
_entry.id   AF-A0A5R1P0Y3-F1
#
_cell.length_a   1.000
_cell.length_b   1.000
_cell.length_c   1.000
_cell.angle_alpha   90.00
_cell.angle_beta   90.00
_cell.angle_gamma   90.00
#
_symmetry.space_group_name_H-M   'P 1'
#
loop_
_entity.id
_entity.type
_entity.pdbx_description
1 polymer ?
#
loop_
_entity_poly.entity_id
_entity_poly.type
_entity_poly.pdbx_seq_one_letter_code
_entity_poly.pdbx_strand_id
1 'polypeptide(L)'
;MLQNLTGWHFLIILVVVLLLFGAPKLPGLARSLGQSMKIFKSEIKSDAVDPDPNAPARSTSTTGDDASTTSGPTAVGPTDPAAKP
;
A
#
# COMPACT_ATOMS: atom_id res chain seq x y z
N MET A 1 -10.34 -35.80 -21.64
CA MET A 1 -8.86 -35.86 -21.49
C MET A 1 -8.24 -34.50 -21.13
N LEU A 2 -9.01 -33.49 -20.67
CA LEU A 2 -8.51 -32.12 -20.40
C LEU A 2 -8.98 -31.55 -19.03
N GLN A 3 -9.69 -32.33 -18.22
CA GLN A 3 -10.28 -31.86 -16.95
C GLN A 3 -9.33 -31.91 -15.73
N ASN A 4 -8.07 -32.31 -15.89
CA ASN A 4 -7.08 -32.31 -14.80
C ASN A 4 -6.21 -31.04 -14.77
N LEU A 5 -6.62 -29.95 -15.44
CA LEU A 5 -5.90 -28.68 -15.40
C LEU A 5 -6.17 -27.92 -14.09
N THR A 6 -5.56 -28.46 -13.04
CA THR A 6 -4.52 -27.73 -12.31
C THR A 6 -4.92 -26.43 -11.58
N GLY A 7 -6.15 -26.34 -11.07
CA GLY A 7 -6.43 -25.45 -9.93
C GLY A 7 -5.46 -25.69 -8.76
N TRP A 8 -5.04 -26.94 -8.57
CA TRP A 8 -4.04 -27.34 -7.58
C TRP A 8 -2.61 -26.83 -7.88
N HIS A 9 -2.24 -26.59 -9.14
CA HIS A 9 -0.88 -26.12 -9.45
C HIS A 9 -0.70 -24.65 -9.10
N PHE A 10 -1.75 -23.83 -9.25
CA PHE A 10 -1.70 -22.44 -8.79
C PHE A 10 -1.41 -22.34 -7.30
N LEU A 11 -1.97 -23.26 -6.49
CA LEU A 11 -1.70 -23.32 -5.07
C LEU A 11 -0.23 -23.65 -4.78
N ILE A 12 0.36 -24.61 -5.53
CA ILE A 12 1.78 -24.97 -5.42
C ILE A 12 2.68 -23.81 -5.81
N ILE A 13 2.39 -23.10 -6.90
CA ILE A 13 3.16 -21.93 -7.33
C ILE A 13 3.08 -20.82 -6.28
N LEU A 14 1.89 -20.58 -5.73
CA LEU A 14 1.69 -19.61 -4.66
C LEU A 14 2.54 -19.96 -3.44
N VAL A 15 2.55 -21.23 -3.01
CA VAL A 15 3.38 -21.70 -1.90
C VAL A 15 4.88 -21.47 -2.18
N VAL A 16 5.38 -21.81 -3.38
CA VAL A 16 6.79 -21.59 -3.74
C VAL A 16 7.16 -20.11 -3.72
N VAL A 17 6.28 -19.24 -4.23
CA VAL A 17 6.48 -17.78 -4.18
C VAL A 17 6.48 -17.27 -2.74
N LEU A 18 5.58 -17.75 -1.88
CA LEU A 18 5.57 -17.42 -0.44
C LEU A 18 6.87 -17.86 0.24
N LEU A 19 7.44 -19.01 -0.13
CA LEU A 19 8.72 -19.48 0.42
C LEU A 19 9.90 -18.62 -0.03
N LEU A 20 9.93 -18.19 -1.30
CA LEU A 20 11.01 -17.35 -1.85
C LEU A 20 10.95 -15.90 -1.39
N PHE A 21 9.74 -15.32 -1.40
CA PHE A 21 9.53 -13.91 -1.08
C PHE A 21 9.24 -13.70 0.41
N GLY A 22 8.72 -14.70 1.12
CA GLY A 22 8.29 -14.60 2.51
C GLY A 22 6.89 -13.98 2.67
N ALA A 23 6.22 -14.32 3.77
CA ALA A 23 4.91 -13.79 4.13
C ALA A 23 4.81 -12.25 4.21
N PRO A 24 5.81 -11.48 4.70
CA PRO A 24 5.66 -10.01 4.82
C PRO A 24 5.88 -9.25 3.50
N LYS A 25 6.54 -9.84 2.49
CA LYS A 25 6.88 -9.12 1.23
C LYS A 25 5.76 -9.15 0.20
N LEU A 26 4.96 -10.21 0.16
CA LEU A 26 3.78 -10.30 -0.72
C LEU A 26 2.73 -9.21 -0.49
N PRO A 27 2.26 -8.96 0.76
CA PRO A 27 1.28 -7.90 1.00
C PRO A 27 1.87 -6.52 0.68
N GLY A 28 3.16 -6.29 0.93
CA GLY A 28 3.83 -5.04 0.58
C GLY A 28 3.85 -4.77 -0.94
N LEU A 29 4.27 -5.75 -1.73
CA LEU A 29 4.31 -5.66 -3.19
C LEU A 29 2.91 -5.56 -3.81
N ALA A 30 1.95 -6.33 -3.29
CA ALA A 30 0.57 -6.26 -3.74
C ALA A 30 -0.07 -4.88 -3.44
N ARG A 31 0.24 -4.29 -2.28
CA ARG A 31 -0.30 -2.99 -1.87
C ARG A 31 0.28 -1.85 -2.71
N SER A 32 1.58 -1.87 -3.02
CA SER A 32 2.20 -0.87 -3.90
C SER A 32 1.73 -0.98 -5.35
N LEU A 33 1.71 -2.20 -5.92
CA LEU A 33 1.16 -2.43 -7.27
C LEU A 33 -0.33 -2.09 -7.35
N GLY A 34 -1.11 -2.42 -6.31
CA GLY A 34 -2.52 -2.10 -6.23
C GLY A 34 -2.80 -0.60 -6.18
N GLN A 35 -1.96 0.17 -5.47
CA GLN A 35 -2.04 1.64 -5.46
C GLN A 35 -1.74 2.22 -6.85
N SER A 36 -0.68 1.79 -7.51
CA SER A 36 -0.35 2.23 -8.88
C SER A 36 -1.43 1.87 -9.89
N MET A 37 -1.98 0.65 -9.80
CA MET A 37 -3.09 0.22 -10.66
C MET A 37 -4.39 0.98 -10.39
N LYS A 38 -4.67 1.36 -9.14
CA LYS A 38 -5.88 2.13 -8.80
C LYS A 38 -5.84 3.52 -9.43
N ILE A 39 -4.69 4.19 -9.36
CA ILE A 39 -4.49 5.52 -9.95
C ILE A 39 -4.65 5.45 -11.47
N PHE A 40 -3.95 4.51 -12.11
CA PHE A 40 -4.05 4.29 -13.56
C PHE A 40 -5.47 3.94 -14.01
N LYS A 41 -6.20 3.13 -13.23
CA LYS A 41 -7.61 2.79 -13.51
C LYS A 41 -8.54 4.00 -13.37
N SER A 42 -8.31 4.86 -12.37
CA SER A 42 -9.12 6.06 -12.16
C SER A 42 -8.94 7.06 -13.29
N GLU A 43 -7.70 7.32 -13.72
CA GLU A 43 -7.43 8.23 -14.83
C GLU A 43 -8.08 7.74 -16.13
N ILE A 44 -7.87 6.46 -16.49
CA ILE A 44 -8.50 5.87 -17.68
C ILE A 44 -10.03 5.91 -17.64
N LYS A 45 -10.64 5.77 -16.45
CA LYS A 45 -12.10 5.85 -16.31
C LYS A 45 -12.64 7.27 -16.42
N SER A 46 -11.87 8.25 -15.97
CA SER A 46 -12.21 9.67 -16.10
C SER A 46 -12.16 10.13 -17.55
N ASP A 47 -11.26 9.56 -18.38
CA ASP A 47 -11.18 9.90 -19.81
C ASP A 47 -12.23 9.16 -20.67
N ALA A 48 -12.75 8.02 -20.21
CA ALA A 48 -13.68 7.18 -20.98
C ALA A 48 -15.17 7.46 -20.72
N VAL A 49 -15.54 8.18 -19.65
CA VAL A 49 -16.93 8.50 -19.30
C VAL A 49 -16.99 9.88 -18.64
N ASP A 50 -17.80 10.78 -19.22
CA ASP A 50 -18.16 12.10 -18.68
C ASP A 50 -18.53 12.02 -17.17
N PRO A 51 -17.82 12.71 -16.27
CA PRO A 51 -17.93 12.51 -14.83
C PRO A 51 -19.07 13.31 -14.18
N ASP A 52 -19.95 12.61 -13.47
CA ASP A 52 -20.94 13.19 -12.57
C ASP A 52 -20.25 14.03 -11.46
N PRO A 53 -20.60 15.31 -11.24
CA PRO A 53 -19.83 16.26 -10.41
C PRO A 53 -20.01 16.11 -8.89
N ASN A 54 -20.57 15.00 -8.38
CA ASN A 54 -20.88 14.89 -6.94
C ASN A 54 -20.34 13.63 -6.24
N ALA A 55 -19.13 13.17 -6.57
CA ALA A 55 -18.49 12.06 -5.86
C ALA A 55 -17.41 12.53 -4.85
N PRO A 56 -17.70 12.65 -3.55
CA PRO A 56 -16.68 12.81 -2.52
C PRO A 56 -16.06 11.45 -2.17
N ALA A 57 -15.02 11.04 -2.91
CA ALA A 57 -14.28 9.81 -2.63
C ALA A 57 -12.92 10.08 -1.99
N ARG A 58 -13.00 10.54 -0.74
CA ARG A 58 -12.11 10.23 0.40
C ARG A 58 -10.72 9.68 0.07
N SER A 59 -9.74 10.52 0.40
CA SER A 59 -8.43 10.14 0.93
C SER A 59 -8.57 8.93 1.87
N THR A 60 -8.19 7.76 1.39
CA THR A 60 -7.96 6.59 2.24
C THR A 60 -6.46 6.32 2.21
N SER A 61 -5.74 7.19 2.92
CA SER A 61 -4.50 6.81 3.60
C SER A 61 -4.86 5.75 4.65
N THR A 62 -4.97 4.49 4.23
CA THR A 62 -5.00 3.37 5.17
C THR A 62 -3.56 3.08 5.56
N THR A 63 -3.14 3.76 6.62
CA THR A 63 -2.35 3.21 7.73
C THR A 63 -1.94 1.76 7.50
N GLY A 64 -0.68 1.58 7.11
CA GLY A 64 0.04 0.32 7.21
C GLY A 64 1.20 0.53 8.16
N ASP A 65 0.89 0.82 9.43
CA ASP A 65 1.83 0.66 10.52
C ASP A 65 2.15 -0.84 10.64
N ASP A 66 3.39 -1.22 10.32
CA ASP A 66 4.34 -1.81 11.28
C ASP A 66 5.56 -2.38 10.53
N ALA A 67 6.63 -1.58 10.49
CA ALA A 67 8.03 -2.03 10.49
C ALA A 67 8.95 -0.80 10.57
N SER A 68 8.82 -0.02 11.65
CA SER A 68 9.88 0.87 12.14
C SER A 68 9.64 1.14 13.62
N THR A 69 9.97 0.15 14.44
CA THR A 69 10.19 0.31 15.87
C THR A 69 11.36 1.28 16.10
N THR A 70 11.11 2.28 16.95
CA THR A 70 12.07 3.06 17.74
C THR A 70 12.86 4.17 17.02
N SER A 71 12.33 5.39 17.12
CA SER A 71 13.02 6.52 17.76
C SER A 71 11.95 7.52 18.21
N GLY A 72 11.71 7.55 19.52
CA GLY A 72 10.58 8.22 20.14
C GLY A 72 10.57 9.75 20.03
N PRO A 73 9.41 10.37 20.28
CA PRO A 73 9.24 11.80 20.27
C PRO A 73 9.76 12.39 21.59
N THR A 74 10.57 13.43 21.53
CA THR A 74 10.70 14.36 22.66
C THR A 74 10.79 15.78 22.15
N ALA A 75 9.66 16.46 22.34
CA ALA A 75 9.53 17.84 22.78
C ALA A 75 10.30 18.92 22.02
N VAL A 76 9.50 19.66 21.26
CA VAL A 76 9.55 21.12 21.13
C VAL A 76 10.13 21.80 22.38
N GLY A 77 11.16 22.62 22.16
CA GLY A 77 11.61 23.62 23.10
C GLY A 77 12.50 24.61 22.37
N PRO A 78 12.01 25.77 21.91
CA PRO A 78 12.87 26.91 21.60
C PRO A 78 13.46 27.39 22.94
N THR A 79 14.57 26.79 23.35
CA THR A 79 15.39 27.34 24.41
C THR A 79 16.18 28.51 23.82
N ASP A 80 15.58 29.69 23.88
CA ASP A 80 16.29 30.93 24.14
C ASP A 80 16.35 31.11 25.67
N PRO A 81 17.50 30.85 26.31
CA PRO A 81 17.75 31.43 27.62
C PRO A 81 19.25 31.75 27.80
N ALA A 82 19.68 32.96 27.45
CA ALA A 82 20.80 33.70 28.06
C ALA A 82 21.20 34.86 27.15
N ALA A 83 21.43 36.09 27.58
CA ALA A 83 21.30 36.77 28.86
C ALA A 83 21.48 38.28 28.56
N LYS A 84 20.66 39.12 29.22
CA LYS A 84 20.86 40.58 29.44
C LYS A 84 22.12 40.86 30.28
N PRO A 85 22.49 42.12 30.62
CA PRO A 85 22.08 43.43 30.12
C PRO A 85 23.17 44.21 29.35
#